data_AF-A0AA86P949-F1
#
_entry.id   AF-A0AA86P949-F1
#
_cell.length_a   1.000
_cell.length_b   1.000
_cell.length_c   1.000
_cell.angle_alpha   90.00
_cell.angle_beta   90.00
_cell.angle_gamma   90.00
#
_symmetry.space_group_name_H-M   'P 1'
#
loop_
_entity.id
_entity.type
_entity.pdbx_description
1 polymer ?
#
loop_
_entity_poly.entity_id
_entity_poly.type
_entity_poly.pdbx_seq_one_letter_code
_entity_poly.pdbx_strand_id
1 'polypeptide(L)'
;MQTRLNVSPIDSDISQLESLEDLEIYSEQFTESFDQDDFIEANKDQVKNIVEQGRFIIGFPDYVVTSMGRIICVSQQTELKMYVSNCGYFIINLKNEAGWAPFNVHSLVANAFLGLKPTGFQVDHIDRNKQNNCIENLRYVSASNNCKNKTSYQGHSAEYFDQLPTNCVPFVKYNQHIFENYFIDQNTKQIYCLMLDQYLKIILTTDKRNGSQFYNSKNTLGKQVSVFLSKLQRNEYNK
;
A
#
# COMPACT_ATOMS: atom_id res chain seq x y z
N MET A 1 34.86 -58.44 0.20
CA MET A 1 34.89 -57.46 -0.93
C MET A 1 33.80 -57.78 -1.94
N GLN A 2 32.57 -57.94 -1.46
CA GLN A 2 31.33 -57.94 -2.26
C GLN A 2 30.59 -56.68 -1.79
N THR A 3 29.84 -55.92 -2.60
CA THR A 3 28.77 -56.36 -3.51
C THR A 3 28.47 -55.26 -4.54
N ARG A 4 28.03 -55.67 -5.74
CA ARG A 4 27.17 -54.82 -6.59
C ARG A 4 25.91 -54.46 -5.79
N LEU A 5 25.50 -53.20 -5.82
CA LEU A 5 24.12 -52.83 -5.50
C LEU A 5 23.50 -52.15 -6.71
N ASN A 6 22.54 -52.86 -7.30
CA ASN A 6 21.47 -52.28 -8.08
C ASN A 6 20.86 -51.14 -7.27
N VAL A 7 20.77 -49.95 -7.84
CA VAL A 7 19.80 -48.98 -7.37
C VAL A 7 18.50 -49.31 -8.11
N SER A 8 17.73 -50.23 -7.53
CA SER A 8 16.30 -50.31 -7.81
C SER A 8 15.64 -48.98 -7.44
N PRO A 9 14.60 -48.55 -8.17
CA PRO A 9 13.92 -47.30 -7.89
C PRO A 9 13.36 -47.38 -6.47
N ILE A 10 13.77 -46.45 -5.61
CA ILE A 10 13.12 -46.29 -4.32
C ILE A 10 11.85 -45.48 -4.61
N ASP A 11 10.83 -46.22 -5.05
CA ASP A 11 9.46 -46.00 -4.63
C ASP A 11 9.44 -46.10 -3.10
N SER A 12 9.73 -45.01 -2.40
CA SER A 12 9.27 -44.82 -1.03
C SER A 12 8.15 -43.79 -1.12
N ASP A 13 6.95 -44.35 -1.27
CA ASP A 13 5.68 -43.66 -1.25
C ASP A 13 5.68 -42.61 -0.13
N ILE A 14 5.47 -41.34 -0.50
CA ILE A 14 5.47 -40.16 0.39
C ILE A 14 4.45 -40.34 1.53
N SER A 15 3.54 -41.30 1.39
CA SER A 15 2.55 -41.74 2.36
C SER A 15 3.10 -42.33 3.67
N GLN A 16 4.40 -42.65 3.77
CA GLN A 16 5.02 -43.19 5.00
C GLN A 16 5.95 -42.23 5.76
N LEU A 17 6.05 -40.96 5.37
CA LEU A 17 6.82 -39.96 6.12
C LEU A 17 5.96 -39.39 7.26
N GLU A 18 6.11 -39.98 8.44
CA GLU A 18 5.29 -39.65 9.63
C GLU A 18 5.90 -38.56 10.53
N SER A 19 7.11 -38.05 10.23
CA SER A 19 7.80 -37.09 11.10
C SER A 19 8.51 -35.93 10.37
N LEU A 20 8.64 -34.79 11.06
CA LEU A 20 9.23 -33.55 10.53
C LEU A 20 10.74 -33.67 10.26
N GLU A 21 11.45 -34.55 10.97
CA GLU A 21 12.89 -34.78 10.79
C GLU A 21 13.20 -35.51 9.48
N ASP A 22 12.27 -36.33 8.99
CA ASP A 22 12.44 -37.07 7.73
C ASP A 22 12.24 -36.20 6.48
N LEU A 23 11.51 -35.08 6.61
CA LEU A 23 11.27 -34.09 5.54
C LEU A 23 12.46 -33.14 5.33
N GLU A 24 13.19 -32.82 6.40
CA GLU A 24 14.36 -31.93 6.33
C GLU A 24 15.53 -32.60 5.58
N ILE A 25 15.79 -33.88 5.85
CA ILE A 25 16.90 -34.65 5.24
C ILE A 25 16.71 -34.83 3.72
N TYR A 26 15.47 -34.96 3.25
CA TYR A 26 15.16 -35.03 1.81
C TYR A 26 15.43 -33.71 1.08
N SER A 27 15.16 -32.58 1.73
CA SER A 27 15.32 -31.26 1.14
C SER A 27 16.80 -30.87 0.91
N GLU A 28 17.70 -31.31 1.79
CA GLU A 28 19.13 -30.99 1.71
C GLU A 28 19.87 -31.78 0.62
N GLN A 29 19.39 -32.98 0.25
CA GLN A 29 20.03 -33.82 -0.77
C GLN A 29 19.64 -33.44 -2.21
N PHE A 30 18.56 -32.70 -2.41
CA PHE A 30 18.04 -32.36 -3.74
C PHE A 30 18.75 -31.14 -4.39
N THR A 31 19.48 -30.35 -3.60
CA THR A 31 20.04 -29.07 -4.05
C THR A 31 21.40 -29.13 -4.75
N GLU A 32 22.05 -30.29 -4.90
CA GLU A 32 23.41 -30.38 -5.47
C GLU A 32 23.52 -30.80 -6.95
N SER A 33 22.42 -30.93 -7.68
CA SER A 33 22.48 -31.08 -9.15
C SER A 33 21.14 -30.74 -9.80
N PHE A 34 20.96 -29.58 -10.42
CA PHE A 34 19.68 -29.35 -11.11
C PHE A 34 19.78 -28.43 -12.33
N ASP A 35 19.45 -29.02 -13.48
CA ASP A 35 19.19 -28.34 -14.75
C ASP A 35 17.95 -27.45 -14.62
N GLN A 36 18.13 -26.16 -14.88
CA GLN A 36 17.16 -25.09 -14.63
C GLN A 36 15.86 -25.23 -15.45
N ASP A 37 15.90 -26.02 -16.54
CA ASP A 37 14.78 -26.22 -17.46
C ASP A 37 13.73 -27.22 -16.93
N ASP A 38 14.14 -28.26 -16.18
CA ASP A 38 13.21 -29.22 -15.57
C ASP A 38 12.49 -28.64 -14.35
N PHE A 39 13.10 -27.67 -13.66
CA PHE A 39 12.50 -26.96 -12.53
C PHE A 39 11.32 -26.07 -12.96
N ILE A 40 11.41 -25.48 -14.16
CA ILE A 40 10.34 -24.66 -14.74
C ILE A 40 9.16 -25.55 -15.18
N GLU A 41 9.44 -26.73 -15.74
CA GLU A 41 8.42 -27.71 -16.16
C GLU A 41 7.64 -28.27 -14.96
N ALA A 42 8.33 -28.58 -13.85
CA ALA A 42 7.73 -29.16 -12.63
C ALA A 42 6.92 -28.16 -11.79
N ASN A 43 7.15 -26.85 -11.93
CA ASN A 43 6.47 -25.79 -11.16
C ASN A 43 5.50 -24.95 -12.00
N LYS A 44 5.10 -25.44 -13.18
CA LYS A 44 4.22 -24.73 -14.12
C LYS A 44 2.96 -24.17 -13.47
N ASP A 45 2.31 -24.89 -12.56
CA ASP A 45 1.07 -24.42 -11.91
C ASP A 45 1.29 -23.41 -10.78
N GLN A 46 2.47 -23.38 -10.15
CA GLN A 46 2.86 -22.33 -9.21
C GLN A 46 3.33 -21.06 -9.93
N VAL A 47 4.07 -21.20 -11.04
CA VAL A 47 4.43 -20.09 -11.94
C VAL A 47 3.17 -19.52 -12.59
N LYS A 48 2.22 -20.37 -12.99
CA LYS A 48 0.90 -19.98 -13.50
C LYS A 48 0.10 -19.24 -12.42
N ASN A 49 0.14 -19.64 -11.15
CA ASN A 49 -0.46 -18.87 -10.04
C ASN A 49 0.20 -17.49 -9.81
N ILE A 50 1.52 -17.36 -10.02
CA ILE A 50 2.24 -16.06 -9.96
C ILE A 50 1.89 -15.17 -11.17
N VAL A 51 1.58 -15.78 -12.33
CA VAL A 51 1.10 -15.14 -13.56
C VAL A 51 -0.41 -14.87 -13.53
N GLU A 52 -1.20 -15.57 -12.69
CA GLU A 52 -2.67 -15.52 -12.70
C GLU A 52 -3.26 -14.20 -12.17
N GLN A 53 -2.43 -13.29 -11.64
CA GLN A 53 -2.76 -11.87 -11.57
C GLN A 53 -1.64 -10.99 -12.10
N GLY A 54 -0.85 -11.48 -13.06
CA GLY A 54 0.09 -10.69 -13.83
C GLY A 54 -0.64 -9.96 -14.96
N ARG A 55 -0.26 -8.71 -15.23
CA ARG A 55 -0.74 -7.96 -16.40
C ARG A 55 0.45 -7.42 -17.17
N PHE A 56 0.36 -7.46 -18.50
CA PHE A 56 1.34 -6.82 -19.36
C PHE A 56 1.36 -5.31 -19.12
N ILE A 57 2.57 -4.74 -19.11
CA ILE A 57 2.74 -3.30 -19.01
C ILE A 57 2.48 -2.69 -20.39
N ILE A 58 1.53 -1.75 -20.48
CA ILE A 58 1.15 -1.11 -21.73
C ILE A 58 2.37 -0.37 -22.32
N GLY A 59 2.72 -0.68 -23.57
CA GLY A 59 3.90 -0.13 -24.26
C GLY A 59 5.22 -0.84 -23.94
N PHE A 60 5.18 -1.89 -23.11
CA PHE A 60 6.33 -2.69 -22.66
C PHE A 60 5.95 -4.18 -22.66
N PRO A 61 5.72 -4.80 -23.83
CA PRO A 61 5.15 -6.14 -23.95
C PRO A 61 6.02 -7.26 -23.36
N ASP A 62 7.33 -7.04 -23.21
CA ASP A 62 8.26 -8.01 -22.61
C ASP A 62 8.19 -8.05 -21.08
N TYR A 63 7.29 -7.28 -20.46
CA TYR A 63 7.22 -7.12 -19.01
C TYR A 63 5.81 -7.30 -18.47
N VAL A 64 5.74 -8.05 -17.38
CA VAL A 64 4.51 -8.31 -16.62
C VAL A 64 4.66 -7.68 -15.25
N VAL A 65 3.63 -6.99 -14.78
CA VAL A 65 3.50 -6.51 -13.40
C VAL A 65 2.51 -7.38 -12.65
N THR A 66 2.84 -7.80 -11.44
CA THR A 66 1.95 -8.60 -10.59
C THR A 66 1.16 -7.72 -9.63
N SER A 67 0.04 -8.25 -9.10
CA SER A 67 -0.75 -7.58 -8.06
C SER A 67 0.03 -7.33 -6.76
N MET A 68 1.12 -8.05 -6.52
CA MET A 68 2.03 -7.86 -5.37
C MET A 68 3.12 -6.81 -5.62
N GLY A 69 3.12 -6.15 -6.78
CA GLY A 69 4.09 -5.11 -7.11
C GLY A 69 5.45 -5.61 -7.58
N ARG A 70 5.53 -6.86 -8.05
CA ARG A 70 6.73 -7.42 -8.69
C ARG A 70 6.69 -7.16 -10.19
N ILE A 71 7.86 -7.11 -10.82
CA ILE A 71 7.99 -6.91 -12.26
C ILE A 71 8.82 -8.05 -12.83
N ILE A 72 8.23 -8.77 -13.78
CA ILE A 72 8.81 -9.97 -14.39
C ILE A 72 9.15 -9.64 -15.84
N CYS A 73 10.37 -9.93 -16.26
CA CYS A 73 10.74 -9.93 -17.66
C CYS A 73 10.38 -11.28 -18.28
N VAL A 74 9.49 -11.28 -19.27
CA VAL A 74 8.96 -12.52 -19.86
C VAL A 74 10.03 -13.26 -20.64
N SER A 75 10.84 -12.55 -21.41
CA SER A 75 11.89 -13.16 -22.24
C SER A 75 12.99 -13.82 -21.42
N GLN A 76 13.31 -13.26 -20.24
CA GLN A 76 14.31 -13.79 -19.33
C GLN A 76 13.72 -14.71 -18.25
N GLN A 77 12.40 -14.72 -18.10
CA GLN A 77 11.68 -15.44 -17.05
C GLN A 77 12.17 -15.11 -15.63
N THR A 78 12.60 -13.87 -15.41
CA THR A 78 13.17 -13.42 -14.13
C THR A 78 12.42 -12.23 -13.57
N GLU A 79 12.34 -12.17 -12.24
CA GLU A 79 11.94 -10.97 -11.53
C GLU A 79 13.07 -9.93 -11.60
N LEU A 80 12.70 -8.71 -12.00
CA LEU A 80 13.63 -7.61 -12.13
C LEU A 80 13.85 -6.91 -10.80
N LYS A 81 15.11 -6.57 -10.53
CA LYS A 81 15.49 -5.82 -9.34
C LYS A 81 15.00 -4.37 -9.44
N MET A 82 14.24 -3.95 -8.42
CA MET A 82 13.78 -2.57 -8.24
C MET A 82 14.77 -1.77 -7.38
N TYR A 83 14.71 -0.44 -7.49
CA TYR A 83 15.56 0.48 -6.75
C TYR A 83 14.72 1.49 -5.98
N VAL A 84 15.19 1.93 -4.82
CA VAL A 84 14.53 3.00 -4.05
C VAL A 84 15.05 4.35 -4.55
N SER A 85 14.13 5.20 -5.00
CA SER A 85 14.44 6.58 -5.38
C SER A 85 14.76 7.45 -4.16
N ASN A 86 15.36 8.63 -4.39
CA ASN A 86 15.62 9.63 -3.34
C ASN A 86 14.36 10.09 -2.59
N CYS A 87 13.17 9.87 -3.17
CA CYS A 87 11.88 10.19 -2.56
C CYS A 87 11.24 9.01 -1.82
N GLY A 88 11.92 7.85 -1.76
CA GLY A 88 11.49 6.64 -1.05
C GLY A 88 10.59 5.69 -1.84
N TYR A 89 10.27 5.99 -3.10
CA TYR A 89 9.47 5.11 -3.96
C TYR A 89 10.33 4.08 -4.68
N PHE A 90 9.81 2.86 -4.85
CA PHE A 90 10.41 1.90 -5.78
C PHE A 90 10.27 2.37 -7.24
N ILE A 91 11.38 2.32 -7.96
CA ILE A 91 11.51 2.62 -9.37
C ILE A 91 12.20 1.46 -10.11
N ILE A 92 11.97 1.38 -11.41
CA ILE A 92 12.58 0.41 -12.32
C ILE A 92 12.87 1.07 -13.67
N ASN A 93 13.88 0.58 -14.39
CA ASN A 93 14.09 0.95 -15.78
C ASN A 93 13.58 -0.18 -16.67
N LEU A 94 12.71 0.15 -17.63
CA LEU A 94 12.19 -0.79 -18.62
C LEU A 94 12.64 -0.38 -20.01
N LYS A 95 12.85 -1.37 -20.88
CA LYS A 95 13.24 -1.14 -22.27
C LYS A 95 12.07 -1.43 -23.20
N ASN A 96 11.86 -0.60 -24.20
CA ASN A 96 11.06 -0.98 -25.36
C ASN A 96 11.78 -0.59 -26.65
N GLU A 97 11.06 -0.57 -27.77
CA GLU A 97 11.61 -0.16 -29.08
C GLU A 97 12.19 1.26 -29.07
N ALA A 98 11.65 2.15 -28.22
CA ALA A 98 12.14 3.52 -28.07
C ALA A 98 13.37 3.64 -27.15
N GLY A 99 13.79 2.54 -26.51
CA GLY A 99 14.94 2.49 -25.60
C GLY A 99 14.54 2.34 -24.14
N TRP A 100 15.44 2.74 -23.24
CA TRP A 100 15.26 2.61 -21.79
C TRP A 100 14.56 3.83 -21.18
N ALA A 101 13.61 3.60 -20.29
CA ALA A 101 12.96 4.65 -19.51
C ALA A 101 12.68 4.23 -18.06
N PRO A 102 12.78 5.17 -17.10
CA PRO A 102 12.45 4.93 -15.69
C PRO A 102 10.94 4.99 -15.43
N PHE A 103 10.46 4.13 -14.54
CA PHE A 103 9.06 4.07 -14.12
C PHE A 103 8.94 3.89 -12.61
N ASN A 104 7.90 4.49 -12.04
CA ASN A 104 7.49 4.23 -10.67
C ASN A 104 6.69 2.92 -10.59
N VAL A 105 7.07 2.01 -9.70
CA VAL A 105 6.46 0.68 -9.61
C VAL A 105 4.99 0.77 -9.22
N HIS A 106 4.64 1.58 -8.20
CA HIS A 106 3.24 1.81 -7.82
C HIS A 106 2.36 2.31 -8.97
N SER A 107 2.92 3.10 -9.89
CA SER A 107 2.19 3.61 -11.05
C SER A 107 1.93 2.50 -12.08
N LEU A 108 2.91 1.62 -12.29
CA LEU A 108 2.77 0.46 -13.17
C LEU A 108 1.68 -0.49 -12.64
N VAL A 109 1.72 -0.81 -11.34
CA VAL A 109 0.70 -1.64 -10.68
C VAL A 109 -0.67 -0.98 -10.78
N ALA A 110 -0.81 0.27 -10.36
CA ALA A 110 -2.10 0.96 -10.39
C ALA A 110 -2.70 1.01 -11.80
N ASN A 111 -1.91 1.36 -12.82
CA ASN A 111 -2.41 1.41 -14.20
C ASN A 111 -2.84 0.04 -14.72
N ALA A 112 -2.16 -1.03 -14.30
CA ALA A 112 -2.50 -2.38 -14.71
C ALA A 112 -3.81 -2.87 -14.07
N PHE A 113 -4.01 -2.62 -12.77
CA PHE A 113 -5.09 -3.26 -12.00
C PHE A 113 -6.26 -2.33 -11.61
N LEU A 114 -6.01 -1.03 -11.40
CA LEU A 114 -7.07 -0.04 -11.12
C LEU A 114 -7.66 0.57 -12.39
N GLY A 115 -7.06 0.30 -13.56
CA GLY A 115 -7.51 0.78 -14.85
C GLY A 115 -7.12 2.24 -15.12
N LEU A 116 -7.97 2.97 -15.86
CA LEU A 116 -7.66 4.33 -16.30
C LEU A 116 -7.67 5.30 -15.11
N LYS A 117 -6.51 5.91 -14.85
CA LYS A 117 -6.38 6.97 -13.85
C LYS A 117 -7.25 8.18 -14.20
N PRO A 118 -8.19 8.59 -13.33
CA PRO A 118 -8.99 9.80 -13.55
C PRO A 118 -8.12 11.06 -13.67
N THR A 119 -8.57 12.03 -14.46
CA THR A 119 -7.87 13.31 -14.62
C THR A 119 -7.71 14.03 -13.28
N GLY A 120 -6.49 14.48 -12.97
CA GLY A 120 -6.18 15.18 -11.72
C GLY A 120 -5.98 14.28 -10.50
N PHE A 121 -6.04 12.96 -10.67
CA PHE A 121 -5.80 11.99 -9.59
C PHE A 121 -4.33 11.50 -9.59
N GLN A 122 -3.93 11.01 -8.43
CA GLN A 122 -2.60 10.46 -8.14
C GLN A 122 -2.76 9.09 -7.49
N VAL A 123 -1.74 8.24 -7.62
CA VAL A 123 -1.66 6.98 -6.88
C VAL A 123 -1.23 7.30 -5.45
N ASP A 124 -1.96 6.76 -4.48
CA ASP A 124 -1.74 6.91 -3.05
C ASP A 124 -1.59 5.54 -2.40
N HIS A 125 -0.65 5.46 -1.45
CA HIS A 125 -0.41 4.28 -0.62
C HIS A 125 -1.27 4.42 0.64
N ILE A 126 -2.24 3.51 0.82
CA ILE A 126 -3.21 3.55 1.93
C ILE A 126 -2.46 3.53 3.28
N ASP A 127 -1.49 2.63 3.42
CA ASP A 127 -0.64 2.49 4.61
C ASP A 127 0.46 3.57 4.74
N ARG A 128 0.62 4.43 3.74
CA ARG A 128 1.67 5.47 3.63
C ARG A 128 3.10 4.92 3.49
N ASN A 129 3.26 3.62 3.29
CA ASN A 129 4.52 2.98 2.97
C ASN A 129 4.73 2.93 1.45
N LYS A 130 5.59 3.82 0.96
CA LYS A 130 5.93 3.98 -0.48
C LYS A 130 6.55 2.73 -1.14
N GLN A 131 6.97 1.75 -0.35
CA GLN A 131 7.57 0.51 -0.81
C GLN A 131 6.57 -0.66 -0.85
N ASN A 132 5.41 -0.54 -0.19
CA ASN A 132 4.35 -1.53 -0.26
C ASN A 132 3.48 -1.30 -1.51
N ASN A 133 3.89 -1.89 -2.64
CA ASN A 133 3.21 -1.70 -3.93
C ASN A 133 2.15 -2.77 -4.23
N CYS A 134 1.68 -3.51 -3.23
CA CYS A 134 0.56 -4.43 -3.40
C CYS A 134 -0.68 -3.64 -3.85
N ILE A 135 -1.45 -4.18 -4.80
CA ILE A 135 -2.63 -3.52 -5.37
C ILE A 135 -3.65 -3.13 -4.30
N GLU A 136 -3.82 -3.97 -3.29
CA GLU A 136 -4.73 -3.72 -2.16
C GLU A 136 -4.33 -2.49 -1.34
N ASN A 137 -3.06 -2.08 -1.41
CA ASN A 137 -2.54 -0.89 -0.74
C ASN A 137 -2.54 0.37 -1.65
N LEU A 138 -2.95 0.25 -2.91
CA LEU A 138 -2.92 1.37 -3.87
C LEU A 138 -4.33 1.84 -4.22
N ARG A 139 -4.51 3.16 -4.29
CA ARG A 139 -5.76 3.77 -4.76
C ARG A 139 -5.50 5.05 -5.55
N TYR A 140 -6.48 5.45 -6.37
CA TYR A 140 -6.49 6.78 -6.95
C TYR A 140 -7.16 7.78 -6.02
N VAL A 141 -6.47 8.88 -5.72
CA VAL A 141 -6.99 9.98 -4.91
C VAL A 141 -6.76 11.32 -5.58
N SER A 142 -7.60 12.29 -5.24
CA SER A 142 -7.36 13.68 -5.63
C SER A 142 -6.09 14.22 -4.96
N ALA A 143 -5.43 15.19 -5.59
CA ALA A 143 -4.25 15.84 -5.01
C ALA A 143 -4.52 16.42 -3.60
N SER A 144 -5.73 16.92 -3.36
CA SER A 144 -6.11 17.45 -2.04
C SER A 144 -6.22 16.37 -0.98
N ASN A 145 -6.65 15.15 -1.34
CA ASN A 145 -6.72 14.03 -0.40
C ASN A 145 -5.33 13.46 -0.13
N ASN A 146 -4.51 13.29 -1.18
CA ASN A 146 -3.11 12.86 -1.02
C ASN A 146 -2.33 13.80 -0.10
N CYS A 147 -2.51 15.12 -0.26
CA CYS A 147 -1.84 16.11 0.59
C CYS A 147 -2.22 16.05 2.08
N LYS A 148 -3.37 15.45 2.41
CA LYS A 148 -3.80 15.23 3.79
C LYS A 148 -3.31 13.87 4.32
N ASN A 149 -3.07 12.88 3.45
CA ASN A 149 -2.58 11.56 3.82
C ASN A 149 -1.06 11.56 4.09
N LYS A 150 -0.63 12.28 5.14
CA LYS A 150 0.79 12.43 5.51
C LYS A 150 1.11 11.72 6.83
N THR A 151 2.35 11.29 6.98
CA THR A 151 2.85 10.69 8.24
C THR A 151 3.19 11.73 9.30
N SER A 152 3.38 13.00 8.92
CA SER A 152 3.60 14.09 9.86
C SER A 152 3.14 15.44 9.31
N TYR A 153 2.88 16.38 10.23
CA TYR A 153 2.53 17.75 9.93
C TYR A 153 3.21 18.69 10.93
N GLN A 154 3.98 19.66 10.44
CA GLN A 154 4.70 20.64 11.27
C GLN A 154 5.57 20.01 12.38
N GLY A 155 6.20 18.86 12.10
CA GLY A 155 7.05 18.15 13.06
C GLY A 155 6.30 17.26 14.05
N HIS A 156 4.97 17.20 13.98
CA HIS A 156 4.17 16.27 14.75
C HIS A 156 3.78 15.06 13.91
N SER A 157 3.92 13.86 14.46
CA SER A 157 3.45 12.63 13.83
C SER A 157 1.93 12.65 13.68
N ALA A 158 1.43 12.22 12.53
CA ALA A 158 0.00 12.07 12.29
C ALA A 158 -0.52 10.79 12.95
N GLU A 159 -1.66 10.88 13.63
CA GLU A 159 -2.34 9.76 14.27
C GLU A 159 -3.62 9.42 13.50
N TYR A 160 -3.71 8.18 13.01
CA TYR A 160 -4.85 7.66 12.25
C TYR A 160 -5.55 6.55 13.03
N PHE A 161 -6.86 6.44 12.86
CA PHE A 161 -7.71 5.46 13.53
C PHE A 161 -8.63 4.80 12.51
N ASP A 162 -8.75 3.47 12.53
CA ASP A 162 -9.69 2.74 11.67
C ASP A 162 -11.14 2.93 12.12
N GLN A 163 -11.34 3.20 13.42
CA GLN A 163 -12.63 3.46 14.03
C GLN A 163 -12.57 4.71 14.89
N LEU A 164 -13.66 5.46 14.88
CA LEU A 164 -13.80 6.67 15.67
C LEU A 164 -13.97 6.31 17.17
N PRO A 165 -13.33 7.02 18.11
CA PRO A 165 -13.55 6.80 19.54
C PRO A 165 -15.02 6.98 19.95
N THR A 166 -15.47 6.25 20.97
CA THR A 166 -16.89 6.11 21.36
C THR A 166 -17.62 7.42 21.65
N ASN A 167 -16.92 8.43 22.20
CA ASN A 167 -17.53 9.71 22.62
C ASN A 167 -17.49 10.79 21.54
N CYS A 168 -17.20 10.42 20.29
CA CYS A 168 -17.11 11.36 19.20
C CYS A 168 -18.48 11.62 18.56
N VAL A 169 -18.80 12.89 18.35
CA VAL A 169 -20.02 13.32 17.65
C VAL A 169 -19.67 14.11 16.39
N PRO A 170 -20.48 14.04 15.32
CA PRO A 170 -20.23 14.79 14.09
C PRO A 170 -20.40 16.29 14.32
N PHE A 171 -19.41 17.03 13.83
CA PHE A 171 -19.40 18.47 13.83
C PHE A 171 -19.82 19.00 12.45
N VAL A 172 -21.06 19.51 12.35
CA VAL A 172 -21.66 19.89 11.06
C VAL A 172 -21.57 21.38 10.77
N LYS A 173 -21.52 22.26 11.77
CA LYS A 173 -21.67 23.71 11.57
C LYS A 173 -20.76 24.58 12.44
N TYR A 174 -19.95 25.43 11.80
CA TYR A 174 -19.18 26.51 12.44
C TYR A 174 -19.66 27.88 11.96
N ASN A 175 -20.31 28.67 12.81
CA ASN A 175 -20.91 29.95 12.40
C ASN A 175 -21.84 29.75 11.19
N GLN A 176 -21.51 30.31 10.03
CA GLN A 176 -22.23 30.16 8.76
C GLN A 176 -21.70 29.02 7.86
N HIS A 177 -20.65 28.32 8.29
CA HIS A 177 -19.96 27.32 7.48
C HIS A 177 -20.42 25.91 7.85
N ILE A 178 -20.68 25.09 6.83
CA ILE A 178 -21.04 23.68 6.99
C ILE A 178 -19.79 22.82 6.71
N PHE A 179 -19.60 21.80 7.53
CA PHE A 179 -18.50 20.85 7.41
C PHE A 179 -19.07 19.43 7.34
N GLU A 180 -18.35 18.58 6.65
CA GLU A 180 -18.60 17.14 6.57
C GLU A 180 -17.35 16.41 6.99
N ASN A 181 -17.52 15.19 7.50
CA ASN A 181 -16.42 14.31 7.89
C ASN A 181 -15.60 14.79 9.10
N TYR A 182 -16.06 15.79 9.86
CA TYR A 182 -15.40 16.21 11.10
C TYR A 182 -16.17 15.72 12.32
N PHE A 183 -15.43 15.30 13.34
CA PHE A 183 -15.95 14.77 14.59
C PHE A 183 -15.19 15.37 15.76
N ILE A 184 -15.86 15.53 16.90
CA ILE A 184 -15.27 16.00 18.14
C ILE A 184 -15.54 15.01 19.26
N ASP A 185 -14.50 14.61 19.98
CA ASP A 185 -14.64 13.87 21.23
C ASP A 185 -15.18 14.82 22.30
N GLN A 186 -16.37 14.50 22.82
CA GLN A 186 -17.05 15.35 23.80
C GLN A 186 -16.31 15.44 25.15
N ASN A 187 -15.46 14.47 25.49
CA ASN A 187 -14.71 14.44 26.74
C ASN A 187 -13.34 15.10 26.58
N THR A 188 -12.55 14.63 25.61
CA THR A 188 -11.15 15.10 25.44
C THR A 188 -11.04 16.37 24.61
N LYS A 189 -12.12 16.74 23.89
CA LYS A 189 -12.17 17.84 22.93
C LYS A 189 -11.18 17.69 21.77
N GLN A 190 -10.68 16.46 21.54
CA GLN A 190 -9.90 16.11 20.37
C GLN A 190 -10.80 16.12 19.13
N ILE A 191 -10.22 16.51 18.00
CA ILE A 191 -10.96 16.65 16.74
C ILE A 191 -10.42 15.61 15.77
N TYR A 192 -11.33 14.96 15.05
CA TYR A 192 -11.03 13.93 14.07
C TYR A 192 -11.65 14.31 12.74
N CYS A 193 -10.97 13.98 11.64
CA CYS A 193 -11.50 14.11 10.29
C CYS A 193 -11.49 12.73 9.63
N LEU A 194 -12.64 12.26 9.13
CA LEU A 194 -12.68 11.10 8.26
C LEU A 194 -11.98 11.44 6.93
N MET A 195 -11.00 10.62 6.59
CA MET A 195 -10.06 10.76 5.49
C MET A 195 -10.16 9.53 4.60
N LEU A 196 -11.06 9.56 3.63
CA LEU A 196 -11.39 8.44 2.73
C LEU A 196 -11.89 7.19 3.47
N ASP A 197 -11.02 6.52 4.23
CA ASP A 197 -11.22 5.25 4.93
C ASP A 197 -10.79 5.26 6.41
N GLN A 198 -9.95 6.22 6.84
CA GLN A 198 -9.47 6.31 8.22
C GLN A 198 -9.80 7.66 8.85
N TYR A 199 -9.84 7.74 10.19
CA TYR A 199 -10.00 8.99 10.93
C TYR A 199 -8.64 9.56 11.29
N LEU A 200 -8.32 10.75 10.79
CA LEU A 200 -7.13 11.52 11.17
C LEU A 200 -7.44 12.39 12.39
N LYS A 201 -6.67 12.24 13.46
CA LYS A 201 -6.68 13.19 14.58
C LYS A 201 -6.03 14.50 14.17
N ILE A 202 -6.80 15.58 14.27
CA ILE A 202 -6.38 16.92 13.87
C ILE A 202 -5.50 17.54 14.95
N ILE A 203 -4.34 18.02 14.54
CA ILE A 203 -3.40 18.72 15.39
C ILE A 203 -3.82 20.20 15.45
N LEU A 204 -4.06 20.68 16.68
CA LEU A 204 -4.43 22.07 16.91
C LEU A 204 -3.18 22.95 16.93
N THR A 205 -3.27 24.09 16.25
CA THR A 205 -2.30 25.18 16.32
C THR A 205 -2.69 26.12 17.46
N THR A 206 -1.70 26.58 18.23
CA THR A 206 -1.88 27.60 19.26
C THR A 206 -1.50 28.98 18.72
N ASP A 207 -2.42 29.95 18.77
CA ASP A 207 -2.13 31.34 18.43
C ASP A 207 -1.19 31.95 19.48
N LYS A 208 -0.01 32.40 19.03
CA LYS A 208 1.04 32.94 19.90
C LYS A 208 0.62 34.20 20.66
N ARG A 209 -0.39 34.93 20.19
CA ARG A 209 -0.79 36.22 20.77
C ARG A 209 -1.72 36.06 21.97
N ASN A 210 -2.60 35.07 21.94
CA ASN A 210 -3.68 34.92 22.92
C ASN A 210 -3.88 33.48 23.42
N GLY A 211 -3.03 32.54 23.00
CA GLY A 211 -3.10 31.14 23.41
C GLY A 211 -4.30 30.35 22.83
N SER A 212 -5.10 30.95 21.95
CA SER A 212 -6.28 30.28 21.40
C SER A 212 -5.88 29.11 20.50
N GLN A 213 -6.53 27.97 20.69
CA GLN A 213 -6.31 26.78 19.86
C GLN A 213 -7.28 26.75 18.67
N PHE A 214 -6.75 26.47 17.49
CA PHE A 214 -7.52 26.39 16.26
C PHE A 214 -6.90 25.39 15.26
N TYR A 215 -7.67 25.02 14.25
CA TYR A 215 -7.17 24.31 13.08
C TYR A 215 -7.76 24.92 11.81
N ASN A 216 -7.07 24.72 10.69
CA ASN A 216 -7.56 25.18 9.39
C ASN A 216 -8.25 24.02 8.67
N SER A 217 -9.46 24.27 8.18
CA SER A 217 -10.29 23.30 7.48
C SER A 217 -10.93 23.91 6.25
N LYS A 218 -11.46 23.08 5.35
CA LYS A 218 -12.30 23.52 4.23
C LYS A 218 -13.74 23.14 4.53
N ASN A 219 -14.64 24.09 4.34
CA ASN A 219 -16.08 23.82 4.41
C ASN A 219 -16.54 23.02 3.17
N THR A 220 -17.83 22.65 3.13
CA THR A 220 -18.42 21.89 2.00
C THR A 220 -18.35 22.62 0.65
N LEU A 221 -18.18 23.95 0.66
CA LEU A 221 -17.97 24.77 -0.55
C LEU A 221 -16.49 24.93 -0.93
N GLY A 222 -15.58 24.24 -0.24
CA GLY A 222 -14.13 24.31 -0.46
C GLY A 222 -13.44 25.57 0.08
N LYS A 223 -14.18 26.47 0.76
CA LYS A 223 -13.64 27.68 1.38
C LYS A 223 -12.82 27.33 2.62
N GLN A 224 -11.61 27.88 2.71
CA GLN A 224 -10.75 27.75 3.88
C GLN A 224 -11.32 28.52 5.07
N VAL A 225 -11.42 27.86 6.23
CA VAL A 225 -11.95 28.39 7.49
C VAL A 225 -11.04 27.98 8.64
N SER A 226 -10.69 28.94 9.49
CA SER A 226 -10.01 28.68 10.76
C SER A 226 -11.06 28.39 11.85
N VAL A 227 -11.07 27.17 12.35
CA VAL A 227 -12.02 26.69 13.36
C VAL A 227 -11.36 26.74 14.73
N PHE A 228 -11.85 27.64 15.59
CA PHE A 228 -11.35 27.83 16.95
C PHE A 228 -12.10 26.94 17.94
N LEU A 229 -11.37 26.20 18.76
CA LEU A 229 -11.92 25.23 19.72
C LEU A 229 -12.86 25.89 20.74
N SER A 230 -12.49 27.08 21.24
CA SER A 230 -13.30 27.86 22.19
C SER A 230 -14.69 28.25 21.67
N LYS A 231 -14.87 28.32 20.34
CA LYS A 231 -16.14 28.68 19.69
C LYS A 231 -16.98 27.46 19.33
N LEU A 232 -16.36 26.29 19.15
CA LEU A 232 -17.08 25.03 18.98
C LEU A 232 -17.89 24.68 20.23
N GLN A 233 -17.25 24.85 21.39
CA GLN A 233 -17.88 24.61 22.69
C GLN A 233 -19.16 25.43 22.90
N ARG A 234 -19.19 26.69 22.45
CA ARG A 234 -20.37 27.57 22.65
C ARG A 234 -21.59 27.20 21.81
N ASN A 235 -21.41 26.47 20.71
CA ASN A 235 -22.48 26.12 19.78
C ASN A 235 -23.12 24.75 20.04
N GLU A 236 -22.46 23.87 20.81
CA GLU A 236 -23.02 22.57 21.20
C GLU A 236 -23.80 22.60 22.53
N TYR A 237 -23.53 23.55 23.42
CA TYR A 237 -24.19 23.65 24.73
C TYR A 237 -25.34 24.67 24.82
N ASN A 238 -25.75 25.27 23.70
CA ASN A 238 -26.88 26.21 23.64
C ASN A 238 -28.01 25.69 22.73
N LYS A 239 -28.30 24.39 22.79
CA LYS A 239 -29.55 23.81 22.30
C LYS A 239 -30.41 23.38 23.47
#